data_AF-A0A970B3E1-F1
#
_entry.id   AF-A0A970B3E1-F1
#
_cell.length_a   1.000
_cell.length_b   1.000
_cell.length_c   1.000
_cell.angle_alpha   90.00
_cell.angle_beta   90.00
_cell.angle_gamma   90.00
#
_symmetry.space_group_name_H-M   'P 1'
#
loop_
_entity.id
_entity.type
_entity.pdbx_description
1 polymer ?
#
loop_
_entity_poly.entity_id
_entity_poly.type
_entity_poly.pdbx_seq_one_letter_code
_entity_poly.pdbx_strand_id
1 'polypeptide(L)'
;MSAPSTPITAMLLWNGIKIMVTHTPNRFGVVDHIEVHAEDHQRLPITETGYRSIWLYEEQLEPHGSALAFVQSWLDIEAVKPAWRAYAEASRQMNLF
;
A
#
# COMPACT_ATOMS: atom_id res chain seq x y z
N MET A 1 25.18 -11.53 9.54
CA MET A 1 23.90 -11.05 8.98
C MET A 1 22.80 -11.64 9.82
N SER A 2 22.02 -10.81 10.53
CA SER A 2 20.85 -11.30 11.26
C SER A 2 19.82 -11.86 10.27
N ALA A 3 19.12 -12.93 10.65
CA ALA A 3 18.07 -13.49 9.81
C ALA A 3 17.00 -12.42 9.53
N PRO A 4 16.41 -12.38 8.32
CA PRO A 4 15.27 -11.51 8.08
C PRO A 4 14.17 -11.86 9.08
N SER A 5 13.52 -10.83 9.61
CA SER A 5 12.36 -11.02 10.47
C SER A 5 11.24 -11.77 9.71
N THR A 6 10.34 -12.39 10.47
CA THR A 6 9.17 -13.05 9.87
C THR A 6 8.24 -12.01 9.27
N PRO A 7 7.85 -12.13 7.99
CA PRO A 7 6.89 -11.21 7.39
C PRO A 7 5.54 -11.26 8.12
N ILE A 8 4.95 -10.09 8.34
CA ILE A 8 3.62 -9.91 8.92
C ILE A 8 2.69 -9.49 7.78
N THR A 9 1.66 -10.27 7.52
CA THR A 9 0.68 -9.98 6.47
C THR A 9 -0.67 -9.65 7.08
N ALA A 10 -1.27 -8.56 6.61
CA ALA A 10 -2.60 -8.12 7.02
C ALA A 10 -3.42 -7.65 5.81
N MET A 11 -4.74 -7.69 5.95
CA MET A 11 -5.68 -7.19 4.96
C MET A 11 -6.18 -5.79 5.32
N LEU A 12 -6.13 -4.89 4.36
CA LEU A 12 -6.71 -3.56 4.38
C LEU A 12 -7.87 -3.50 3.38
N LEU A 13 -9.06 -3.07 3.83
CA LEU A 13 -10.16 -2.73 2.94
C LEU A 13 -10.16 -1.21 2.74
N TRP A 14 -9.78 -0.76 1.54
CA TRP A 14 -9.66 0.66 1.22
C TRP A 14 -10.53 1.01 0.01
N ASN A 15 -11.52 1.89 0.20
CA ASN A 15 -12.49 2.27 -0.84
C ASN A 15 -13.14 1.08 -1.59
N GLY A 16 -13.39 -0.03 -0.87
CA GLY A 16 -13.96 -1.26 -1.42
C GLY A 16 -12.94 -2.20 -2.09
N ILE A 17 -11.67 -1.80 -2.19
CA ILE A 17 -10.57 -2.63 -2.72
C ILE A 17 -9.92 -3.39 -1.56
N LYS A 18 -9.83 -4.71 -1.66
CA LYS A 18 -9.05 -5.51 -0.70
C LYS A 18 -7.58 -5.43 -1.07
N ILE A 19 -6.75 -5.10 -0.10
CA ILE A 19 -5.32 -4.89 -0.27
C ILE A 19 -4.57 -5.72 0.77
N MET A 20 -3.74 -6.64 0.31
CA MET A 20 -2.80 -7.36 1.16
C MET A 20 -1.58 -6.46 1.39
N VAL A 21 -1.24 -6.23 2.67
CA VAL A 21 -0.03 -5.53 3.07
C VAL A 21 0.87 -6.52 3.78
N THR A 22 2.07 -6.72 3.25
CA THR A 22 3.10 -7.56 3.87
C THR A 22 4.23 -6.66 4.34
N HIS A 23 4.55 -6.73 5.63
CA HIS A 23 5.62 -5.98 6.26
C HIS A 23 6.71 -6.95 6.74
N THR A 24 7.92 -6.78 6.24
CA THR A 24 9.12 -7.46 6.73
C THR A 24 9.99 -6.44 7.46
N PRO A 25 9.89 -6.33 8.80
CA PRO A 25 10.68 -5.37 9.55
C PRO A 25 12.17 -5.70 9.52
N ASN A 26 13.04 -4.71 9.64
CA ASN A 26 14.49 -4.92 9.81
C ASN A 26 15.10 -5.87 8.74
N ARG A 27 14.63 -5.74 7.50
CA ARG A 27 15.15 -6.50 6.37
C ARG A 27 16.59 -6.09 6.12
N PHE A 28 17.44 -7.10 5.93
CA PHE A 28 18.90 -6.96 5.87
C PHE A 28 19.56 -6.33 7.12
N GLY A 29 18.84 -6.22 8.25
CA GLY A 29 19.38 -5.66 9.48
C GLY A 29 19.29 -4.12 9.58
N VAL A 30 18.54 -3.45 8.71
CA VAL A 30 18.50 -1.97 8.68
C VAL A 30 17.22 -1.34 8.12
N VAL A 31 16.54 -1.96 7.16
CA VAL A 31 15.40 -1.32 6.46
C VAL A 31 14.15 -2.15 6.53
N ASP A 32 13.01 -1.50 6.69
CA ASP A 32 11.72 -2.16 6.57
C ASP A 32 11.35 -2.32 5.10
N HIS A 33 10.76 -3.46 4.78
CA HIS A 33 10.20 -3.75 3.46
C HIS A 33 8.69 -3.90 3.58
N ILE A 34 7.95 -3.08 2.83
CA ILE A 34 6.51 -3.17 2.73
C ILE A 34 6.13 -3.52 1.28
N GLU A 35 5.30 -4.54 1.13
CA GLU A 35 4.68 -4.95 -0.12
C GLU A 35 3.18 -4.70 -0.04
N VAL A 36 2.63 -4.10 -1.09
CA VAL A 36 1.21 -3.80 -1.25
C VAL A 36 0.70 -4.55 -2.46
N HIS A 37 -0.33 -5.38 -2.29
CA HIS A 37 -1.00 -6.11 -3.36
C HIS A 37 -2.51 -5.88 -3.31
N ALA A 38 -3.04 -5.19 -4.30
CA ALA A 38 -4.48 -5.12 -4.53
C ALA A 38 -5.01 -6.45 -5.07
N GLU A 39 -6.18 -6.87 -4.59
CA GLU A 39 -6.96 -7.98 -5.15
C GLU A 39 -7.28 -7.67 -6.63
N ASP A 40 -7.25 -8.71 -7.47
CA ASP A 40 -7.47 -8.64 -8.93
C ASP A 40 -6.57 -7.65 -9.68
N HIS A 41 -5.40 -7.32 -9.13
CA HIS A 41 -4.47 -6.35 -9.72
C HIS A 41 -5.09 -4.95 -9.94
N GLN A 42 -6.09 -4.60 -9.13
CA GLN A 42 -6.76 -3.31 -9.23
C GLN A 42 -5.77 -2.16 -9.06
N ARG A 43 -5.85 -1.17 -9.95
CA ARG A 43 -5.05 0.04 -9.87
C ARG A 43 -5.26 0.72 -8.52
N LEU A 44 -4.18 1.22 -7.92
CA LEU A 44 -4.19 2.03 -6.70
C LEU A 44 -3.63 3.43 -7.00
N PRO A 45 -3.86 4.43 -6.14
CA PRO A 45 -3.21 5.74 -6.28
C PRO A 45 -1.67 5.67 -6.35
N ILE A 46 -1.08 4.67 -5.70
CA ILE A 46 0.37 4.47 -5.56
C ILE A 46 0.99 3.54 -6.62
N THR A 47 0.17 2.85 -7.43
CA THR A 47 0.63 1.90 -8.44
C THR A 47 -0.40 1.63 -9.53
N GLU A 48 0.06 1.52 -10.77
CA GLU A 48 -0.79 1.20 -11.92
C GLU A 48 -1.21 -0.27 -11.99
N THR A 49 -0.40 -1.17 -11.43
CA THR A 49 -0.54 -2.63 -11.58
C THR A 49 -1.18 -3.32 -10.36
N GLY A 50 -1.56 -2.53 -9.35
CA GLY A 50 -2.02 -3.04 -8.07
C GLY A 50 -0.90 -3.60 -7.17
N TYR A 51 0.35 -3.63 -7.64
CA TYR A 51 1.51 -4.03 -6.83
C TYR A 51 2.47 -2.88 -6.57
N ARG A 52 2.93 -2.72 -5.32
CA ARG A 52 3.98 -1.78 -4.95
C ARG A 52 4.90 -2.38 -3.88
N SER A 53 6.21 -2.33 -4.13
CA SER A 53 7.24 -2.59 -3.12
C SER A 53 7.85 -1.27 -2.69
N ILE A 54 7.99 -1.05 -1.38
CA ILE A 54 8.66 0.12 -0.81
C ILE A 54 9.61 -0.30 0.31
N TRP A 55 10.76 0.37 0.35
CA TRP A 55 11.77 0.24 1.39
C TRP A 55 11.81 1.56 2.16
N LEU A 56 11.78 1.48 3.49
CA LEU A 56 11.81 2.67 4.35
C LEU A 56 12.55 2.35 5.65
N TYR A 57 13.03 3.39 6.32
CA TYR A 57 13.58 3.26 7.67
C TYR A 57 12.47 3.25 8.72
N GLU A 58 12.76 2.69 9.89
CA GLU A 58 11.82 2.57 11.02
C GLU A 58 11.24 3.94 11.42
N GLU A 59 12.03 5.02 11.36
CA GLU A 59 11.61 6.37 11.70
C GLU A 59 10.52 6.94 10.76
N GLN A 60 10.39 6.37 9.56
CA GLN A 60 9.32 6.72 8.62
C GLN A 60 8.03 5.93 8.89
N LEU A 61 8.14 4.78 9.55
CA LEU A 61 7.01 3.89 9.87
C LEU A 61 6.40 4.22 11.24
N GLU A 62 7.26 4.46 12.23
CA GLU A 62 6.93 4.73 13.63
C GLU A 62 5.80 5.76 13.82
N PRO A 63 5.78 6.92 13.13
CA PRO A 63 4.70 7.91 13.30
C PRO A 63 3.30 7.40 12.94
N HIS A 64 3.19 6.34 12.14
CA HIS A 64 1.93 5.71 11.76
C HIS A 64 1.52 4.57 12.69
N GLY A 65 2.43 4.07 13.53
CA GLY A 65 2.21 2.97 14.48
C GLY A 65 2.07 1.58 13.86
N SER A 66 1.87 1.46 12.54
CA SER A 66 1.87 0.17 11.83
C SER A 66 2.03 0.33 10.32
N ALA A 67 2.48 -0.74 9.65
CA ALA A 67 2.51 -0.81 8.17
C ALA A 67 1.14 -0.63 7.53
N LEU A 68 0.08 -1.15 8.16
CA LEU A 68 -1.28 -1.00 7.65
C LEU A 68 -1.74 0.47 7.70
N ALA A 69 -1.49 1.15 8.83
CA ALA A 69 -1.81 2.57 8.98
C ALA A 69 -0.96 3.47 8.06
N PHE A 70 0.33 3.12 7.85
CA PHE A 70 1.19 3.79 6.89
C PHE A 70 0.63 3.67 5.47
N VAL A 71 0.32 2.45 5.02
CA VAL A 71 -0.21 2.21 3.67
C VAL A 71 -1.57 2.90 3.49
N GLN A 72 -2.46 2.82 4.48
CA GLN A 72 -3.74 3.52 4.42
C GLN A 72 -3.55 5.04 4.29
N SER A 73 -2.70 5.64 5.13
CA SER A 73 -2.41 7.08 5.04
C SER A 73 -1.79 7.46 3.69
N TRP A 74 -0.91 6.63 3.15
CA TRP A 74 -0.29 6.88 1.85
C TRP A 74 -1.32 6.83 0.72
N LEU A 75 -2.21 5.84 0.73
CA LEU A 75 -3.33 5.73 -0.21
C LEU A 75 -4.25 6.96 -0.13
N ASP A 76 -4.60 7.39 1.08
CA ASP A 76 -5.48 8.55 1.30
C ASP A 76 -4.85 9.86 0.78
N ILE A 77 -3.56 10.08 1.05
CA ILE A 77 -2.82 11.25 0.55
C ILE A 77 -2.74 11.23 -0.98
N GLU A 78 -2.44 10.09 -1.58
CA GLU A 78 -2.30 9.99 -3.03
C GLU A 78 -3.66 10.05 -3.75
N ALA A 79 -4.73 9.60 -3.11
CA ALA A 79 -6.08 9.64 -3.66
C ALA A 79 -6.64 11.06 -3.81
N VAL A 80 -6.08 12.07 -3.13
CA VAL A 80 -6.51 13.46 -3.34
C VAL A 80 -5.98 14.06 -4.63
N LYS A 81 -4.98 13.44 -5.28
CA LYS A 81 -4.34 14.00 -6.47
C LYS A 81 -5.30 14.00 -7.67
N PRO A 82 -5.27 15.04 -8.53
CA PRO A 82 -6.17 15.17 -9.67
C PRO A 82 -6.16 13.95 -10.61
N ALA A 83 -4.97 13.37 -10.85
CA ALA A 83 -4.82 12.20 -11.72
C ALA A 83 -5.60 10.98 -11.21
N TRP A 84 -5.54 10.70 -9.90
CA TRP A 84 -6.31 9.61 -9.31
C TRP A 84 -7.81 9.90 -9.34
N ARG A 85 -8.23 11.12 -9.01
CA ARG A 85 -9.64 11.50 -9.05
C ARG A 85 -10.25 11.33 -10.44
N ALA A 86 -9.52 11.74 -11.48
CA ALA A 86 -9.94 11.57 -12.87
C ALA A 86 -10.07 10.08 -13.25
N TYR A 87 -9.10 9.25 -12.86
CA TYR A 87 -9.17 7.79 -13.05
C TYR A 87 -10.36 7.17 -12.32
N ALA A 88 -10.56 7.52 -11.04
CA ALA A 88 -11.62 6.97 -10.22
C ALA A 88 -13.01 7.35 -10.76
N GLU A 89 -13.18 8.59 -11.22
CA GLU A 89 -14.42 9.03 -11.85
C GLU A 89 -14.68 8.31 -13.17
N ALA A 90 -13.68 8.22 -14.06
CA ALA A 90 -13.81 7.51 -15.33
C ALA A 90 -14.15 6.02 -15.11
N SER A 91 -13.54 5.38 -14.11
CA SER A 91 -13.80 3.98 -13.77
C SER A 91 -15.23 3.74 -13.26
N ARG A 92 -15.81 4.70 -12.54
CA ARG A 92 -17.22 4.63 -12.11
C ARG A 92 -18.18 4.73 -13.28
N GLN A 93 -17.92 5.64 -14.21
CA GLN A 93 -18.78 5.86 -15.38
C GLN A 93 -18.79 4.67 -16.35
N MET A 94 -17.68 3.94 -16.48
CA MET A 94 -17.61 2.73 -17.30
C MET A 94 -18.41 1.54 -16.73
N ASN A 95 -18.77 1.56 -15.43
CA ASN A 95 -19.58 0.53 -14.80
C ASN A 95 -21.10 0.82 -14.83
N LEU A 96 -21.54 1.88 -15.53
CA LEU A 96 -22.94 2.31 -15.58
C LEU A 96 -23.72 1.86 -16.84
N PHE A 97 -23.13 1.01 -17.69
CA PHE A 97 -23.75 0.46 -18.92
C PHE A 97 -23.50 -1.04 -19.03
#